data_AF-A0A7R9FV56-F1
#
_entry.id   AF-A0A7R9FV56-F1
#
_cell.length_a   1.000
_cell.length_b   1.000
_cell.length_c   1.000
_cell.angle_alpha   90.00
_cell.angle_beta   90.00
_cell.angle_gamma   90.00
#
_symmetry.space_group_name_H-M   'P 1'
#
loop_
_entity.id
_entity.type
_entity.pdbx_description
1 polymer ?
#
loop_
_entity_poly.entity_id
_entity_poly.type
_entity_poly.pdbx_seq_one_letter_code
_entity_poly.pdbx_strand_id
1 'polypeptide(L)'
;MRYVGHGGRVMIERAMRARGRTISPVELERLMASFLAHYEGNMPGLTKPFDGVERAMQAFTDAGYIHAICTNKYEGMSKALLKGLGVDNLFAAICGQDTFAYKKPDPRHLLDTIIMAGGDPDCAVMIGDSITDIDTAKAAGIPVIAVDFGYSDRPVAELEPSIVISH
;
A
#
# COMPACT_ATOMS: atom_id res chain seq x y z
N MET A 1 3.39 0.64 -17.67
CA MET A 1 3.60 1.53 -16.51
C MET A 1 4.99 1.21 -15.94
N ARG A 2 6.07 1.91 -16.35
CA ARG A 2 7.45 1.38 -16.23
C ARG A 2 8.20 1.76 -14.93
N TYR A 3 7.60 2.60 -14.08
CA TYR A 3 8.29 3.19 -12.90
C TYR A 3 7.43 3.24 -11.64
N VAL A 4 6.26 2.59 -11.63
CA VAL A 4 5.35 2.57 -10.48
C VAL A 4 5.72 1.38 -9.60
N GLY A 5 5.87 1.63 -8.30
CA GLY A 5 6.39 0.68 -7.32
C GLY A 5 7.42 1.34 -6.40
N HIS A 6 7.56 0.87 -5.15
CA HIS A 6 8.55 1.35 -4.16
C HIS A 6 8.45 2.83 -3.71
N GLY A 7 7.35 3.52 -4.05
CA GLY A 7 7.03 4.86 -3.57
C GLY A 7 7.45 6.01 -4.50
N GLY A 8 6.90 7.21 -4.26
CA GLY A 8 7.06 8.38 -5.13
C GLY A 8 8.52 8.82 -5.34
N ARG A 9 9.36 8.67 -4.31
CA ARG A 9 10.78 9.03 -4.39
C ARG A 9 11.53 8.17 -5.40
N VAL A 10 11.37 6.84 -5.31
CA VAL A 10 11.98 5.88 -6.23
C VAL A 10 11.47 6.10 -7.65
N MET A 11 10.19 6.42 -7.82
CA MET A 11 9.63 6.77 -9.13
C MET A 11 10.31 8.00 -9.74
N ILE A 12 10.51 9.09 -8.97
CA ILE A 12 11.18 10.31 -9.44
C ILE A 12 12.63 10.01 -9.81
N GLU A 13 13.37 9.31 -8.96
CA GLU A 13 14.77 8.92 -9.22
C GLU A 13 14.90 8.05 -10.47
N ARG A 14 14.05 7.02 -10.62
CA ARG A 14 14.02 6.14 -11.80
C ARG A 14 13.68 6.94 -13.06
N ALA A 15 12.71 7.85 -13.00
CA ALA A 15 12.33 8.69 -14.13
C ALA A 15 13.46 9.64 -14.56
N MET A 16 14.20 10.24 -13.62
CA MET A 16 15.34 11.11 -13.93
C MET A 16 16.52 10.32 -14.49
N ARG A 17 16.84 9.17 -13.90
CA ARG A 17 17.90 8.28 -14.39
C ARG A 17 17.61 7.78 -15.80
N ALA A 18 16.36 7.41 -16.10
CA ALA A 18 15.94 7.01 -17.44
C ALA A 18 16.12 8.12 -18.49
N ARG A 19 16.22 9.38 -18.07
CA ARG A 19 16.52 10.54 -18.91
C ARG A 19 18.00 10.95 -18.87
N GLY A 20 18.87 10.12 -18.29
CA GLY A 20 20.30 10.40 -18.15
C GLY A 20 20.62 11.55 -17.18
N ARG A 21 19.69 11.92 -16.29
CA ARG A 21 19.89 12.97 -15.29
C ARG A 21 20.13 12.37 -13.91
N THR A 22 21.18 12.83 -13.25
CA THR A 22 21.38 12.66 -11.81
C THR A 22 20.87 13.93 -11.12
N ILE A 23 20.09 13.77 -10.07
CA ILE A 23 19.54 14.89 -9.27
C ILE A 23 20.20 14.90 -7.90
N SER A 24 20.40 16.09 -7.34
CA SER A 24 20.91 16.22 -5.96
C SER A 24 19.82 15.87 -4.95
N PRO A 25 20.19 15.57 -3.68
CA PRO A 25 19.20 15.36 -2.62
C PRO A 25 18.23 16.55 -2.48
N VAL A 26 18.73 17.77 -2.59
CA VAL A 26 17.90 19.00 -2.51
C VAL A 26 16.92 19.10 -3.70
N GLU A 27 17.36 18.76 -4.91
CA GLU A 27 16.47 18.75 -6.08
C GLU A 27 15.40 17.65 -5.95
N LEU A 28 15.76 16.49 -5.41
CA LEU A 28 14.83 15.40 -5.14
C LEU A 28 13.76 15.79 -4.12
N GLU A 29 14.13 16.45 -3.01
CA GLU A 29 13.14 16.95 -2.04
C GLU A 29 12.17 17.94 -2.69
N ARG A 30 12.68 18.88 -3.51
CA ARG A 30 11.83 19.84 -4.23
C ARG A 30 10.86 19.16 -5.20
N LEU A 31 11.34 18.16 -5.93
CA LEU A 31 10.50 17.38 -6.86
C LEU A 31 9.47 16.54 -6.11
N MET A 32 9.84 15.95 -4.97
CA MET A 32 8.92 15.23 -4.09
C MET A 32 7.82 16.14 -3.57
N ALA A 33 8.16 17.34 -3.07
CA ALA A 33 7.16 18.31 -2.61
C ALA A 33 6.19 18.70 -3.73
N SER A 34 6.70 18.97 -4.94
CA SER A 34 5.87 19.27 -6.10
C SER A 34 4.98 18.09 -6.52
N PHE A 35 5.50 16.87 -6.45
CA PHE A 35 4.74 15.65 -6.75
C PHE A 35 3.61 15.45 -5.75
N LEU A 36 3.88 15.58 -4.45
CA LEU A 36 2.90 15.42 -3.39
C LEU A 36 1.78 16.47 -3.51
N ALA A 37 2.14 17.75 -3.69
CA ALA A 37 1.16 18.83 -3.86
C ALA A 37 0.24 18.59 -5.08
N HIS A 38 0.79 18.11 -6.20
CA HIS A 38 -0.01 17.78 -7.37
C HIS A 38 -0.91 16.55 -7.12
N TYR A 39 -0.39 15.53 -6.44
CA TYR A 39 -1.13 14.29 -6.19
C TYR A 39 -2.30 14.51 -5.21
N GLU A 40 -2.09 15.30 -4.15
CA GLU A 40 -3.13 15.66 -3.18
C GLU A 40 -4.23 16.52 -3.81
N GLY A 41 -3.86 17.51 -4.64
CA GLY A 41 -4.82 18.41 -5.29
C GLY A 41 -5.71 17.74 -6.36
N ASN A 42 -5.37 16.54 -6.82
CA ASN A 42 -6.09 15.84 -7.89
C ASN A 42 -6.73 14.52 -7.43
N MET A 43 -6.88 14.30 -6.13
CA MET A 43 -7.45 13.08 -5.58
C MET A 43 -8.99 13.11 -5.60
N PRO A 44 -9.70 11.99 -5.91
CA PRO A 44 -9.18 10.66 -6.27
C PRO A 44 -8.72 10.53 -7.73
N GLY A 45 -8.96 11.57 -8.55
CA GLY A 45 -8.55 11.61 -9.96
C GLY A 45 -9.32 10.57 -10.77
N LEU A 46 -8.58 9.70 -11.47
CA LEU A 46 -9.14 8.55 -12.20
C LEU A 46 -9.14 7.25 -11.38
N THR A 47 -8.75 7.32 -10.09
CA THR A 47 -8.69 6.14 -9.23
C THR A 47 -10.09 5.59 -9.02
N LYS A 48 -10.23 4.27 -9.18
CA LYS A 48 -11.44 3.53 -8.83
C LYS A 48 -11.06 2.27 -8.05
N PRO A 49 -11.94 1.75 -7.19
CA PRO A 49 -11.77 0.42 -6.63
C PRO A 49 -11.69 -0.63 -7.76
N PHE A 50 -10.95 -1.71 -7.55
CA PHE A 50 -11.00 -2.87 -8.45
C PHE A 50 -12.40 -3.50 -8.41
N ASP A 51 -12.84 -4.09 -9.52
CA ASP A 51 -14.19 -4.67 -9.59
C ASP A 51 -14.35 -5.75 -8.52
N GLY A 52 -15.49 -5.77 -7.84
CA GLY A 52 -15.81 -6.74 -6.79
C GLY A 52 -15.19 -6.47 -5.41
N VAL A 53 -14.27 -5.50 -5.25
CA VAL A 53 -13.64 -5.24 -3.94
C VAL A 53 -14.64 -4.79 -2.88
N GLU A 54 -15.58 -3.92 -3.23
CA GLU A 54 -16.61 -3.46 -2.28
C GLU A 54 -17.48 -4.63 -1.80
N ARG A 55 -17.85 -5.54 -2.71
CA ARG A 55 -18.61 -6.75 -2.38
C ARG A 55 -17.80 -7.70 -1.48
N ALA A 56 -16.51 -7.87 -1.76
CA ALA A 56 -15.64 -8.71 -0.95
C ALA A 56 -15.48 -8.14 0.47
N MET A 57 -15.23 -6.82 0.56
CA MET A 57 -15.12 -6.11 1.84
C MET A 57 -16.38 -6.24 2.68
N GLN A 58 -17.56 -6.09 2.06
CA GLN A 58 -18.83 -6.30 2.76
C GLN A 58 -18.98 -7.73 3.27
N ALA A 59 -18.68 -8.74 2.45
CA ALA A 59 -18.76 -10.14 2.86
C ALA A 59 -17.82 -10.46 4.03
N PHE A 60 -16.64 -9.84 4.07
CA PHE A 60 -15.71 -9.95 5.19
C PHE A 60 -16.25 -9.23 6.44
N THR A 61 -16.84 -8.04 6.30
CA THR A 61 -17.49 -7.35 7.42
C THR A 61 -18.63 -8.18 8.00
N ASP A 62 -19.48 -8.76 7.15
CA ASP A 62 -20.60 -9.63 7.56
C ASP A 62 -20.10 -10.90 8.28
N ALA A 63 -18.90 -11.38 7.93
CA ALA A 63 -18.22 -12.49 8.58
C ALA A 63 -17.44 -12.09 9.85
N GLY A 64 -17.44 -10.81 10.23
CA GLY A 64 -16.81 -10.31 11.46
C GLY A 64 -15.34 -9.94 11.33
N TYR A 65 -14.80 -9.81 10.11
CA TYR A 65 -13.42 -9.35 9.91
C TYR A 65 -13.29 -7.84 10.14
N ILE A 66 -12.16 -7.46 10.75
CA ILE A 66 -11.72 -6.07 10.89
C ILE A 66 -10.83 -5.72 9.70
N HIS A 67 -11.12 -4.58 9.07
CA HIS A 67 -10.32 -4.09 7.95
C HIS A 67 -9.31 -3.03 8.39
N ALA A 68 -8.10 -3.13 7.88
CA ALA A 68 -7.06 -2.14 8.10
C ALA A 68 -6.20 -1.95 6.85
N ILE A 69 -5.61 -0.77 6.69
CA ILE A 69 -4.68 -0.46 5.62
C ILE A 69 -3.29 -0.27 6.21
N CYS A 70 -2.33 -1.08 5.75
CA CYS A 70 -0.89 -0.90 5.99
C CYS A 70 -0.23 -0.56 4.66
N THR A 71 0.18 0.69 4.44
CA THR A 71 0.69 1.16 3.14
C THR A 71 1.98 1.97 3.24
N ASN A 72 2.81 1.94 2.21
CA ASN A 72 3.97 2.83 2.09
C ASN A 72 3.61 4.20 1.48
N LYS A 73 2.33 4.45 1.17
CA LYS A 73 1.82 5.79 0.88
C LYS A 73 1.79 6.62 2.18
N TYR A 74 1.88 7.94 2.08
CA TYR A 74 1.66 8.81 3.25
C TYR A 74 0.24 8.63 3.78
N GLU A 75 0.07 8.68 5.11
CA GLU A 75 -1.21 8.43 5.78
C GLU A 75 -2.26 9.44 5.31
N GLY A 76 -1.93 10.73 5.31
CA GLY A 76 -2.84 11.80 4.89
C GLY A 76 -3.36 11.60 3.46
N MET A 77 -2.47 11.22 2.53
CA MET A 77 -2.85 10.90 1.15
C MET A 77 -3.71 9.64 1.05
N SER A 78 -3.48 8.65 1.91
CA SER A 78 -4.28 7.42 1.94
C SER A 78 -5.69 7.72 2.42
N LYS A 79 -5.83 8.48 3.52
CA LYS A 79 -7.12 8.93 4.06
C LYS A 79 -7.89 9.79 3.08
N ALA A 80 -7.24 10.78 2.45
CA ALA A 80 -7.88 11.63 1.45
C ALA A 80 -8.40 10.82 0.26
N LEU A 81 -7.68 9.77 -0.17
CA LEU A 81 -8.08 8.94 -1.30
C LEU A 81 -9.32 8.15 -0.95
N LEU A 82 -9.29 7.45 0.18
CA LEU A 82 -10.38 6.60 0.63
C LEU A 82 -11.65 7.42 0.90
N LYS A 83 -11.49 8.63 1.45
CA LYS A 83 -12.59 9.58 1.63
C LYS A 83 -13.16 10.05 0.29
N GLY A 84 -12.31 10.35 -0.69
CA GLY A 84 -12.73 10.70 -2.05
C GLY A 84 -13.45 9.55 -2.77
N LEU A 85 -13.17 8.30 -2.38
CA LEU A 85 -13.85 7.10 -2.86
C LEU A 85 -15.08 6.72 -2.03
N GLY A 86 -15.31 7.37 -0.87
CA GLY A 86 -16.44 7.08 0.02
C GLY A 86 -16.34 5.77 0.80
N VAL A 87 -15.12 5.25 1.02
CA VAL A 87 -14.87 3.94 1.66
C VAL A 87 -13.96 4.02 2.90
N ASP A 88 -13.62 5.22 3.37
CA ASP A 88 -12.75 5.42 4.53
C ASP A 88 -13.34 4.85 5.82
N ASN A 89 -14.66 4.87 5.95
CA ASN A 89 -15.40 4.31 7.08
C ASN A 89 -15.35 2.77 7.17
N LEU A 90 -14.88 2.07 6.14
CA LEU A 90 -14.76 0.61 6.17
C LEU A 90 -13.55 0.14 6.99
N PHE A 91 -12.57 1.01 7.23
CA PHE A 91 -11.28 0.63 7.83
C PHE A 91 -11.17 1.12 9.27
N ALA A 92 -10.89 0.22 10.20
CA ALA A 92 -10.65 0.54 11.61
C ALA A 92 -9.32 1.27 11.82
N ALA A 93 -8.32 1.01 10.97
CA ALA A 93 -7.05 1.74 10.95
C ALA A 93 -6.55 1.96 9.52
N ILE A 94 -5.95 3.13 9.29
CA ILE A 94 -5.28 3.48 8.04
C ILE A 94 -3.89 3.99 8.41
N CYS A 95 -2.88 3.17 8.21
CA CYS A 95 -1.48 3.46 8.54
C CYS A 95 -0.66 3.63 7.26
N GLY A 96 -0.06 4.80 7.10
CA GLY A 96 0.89 5.13 6.06
C GLY A 96 2.35 4.96 6.51
N GLN A 97 3.29 5.22 5.60
CA GLN A 97 4.73 5.12 5.89
C GLN A 97 5.24 6.08 6.98
N ASP A 98 4.44 7.07 7.33
CA ASP A 98 4.69 8.13 8.30
C ASP A 98 3.86 8.00 9.58
N THR A 99 3.03 6.94 9.70
CA THR A 99 2.27 6.66 10.92
C THR A 99 3.18 6.19 12.06
N PHE A 100 4.21 5.39 11.73
CA PHE A 100 5.19 4.87 12.69
C PHE A 100 6.62 5.27 12.28
N ALA A 101 7.59 4.98 13.16
CA ALA A 101 9.02 5.21 12.89
C ALA A 101 9.61 4.23 11.84
N TYR A 102 8.84 3.24 11.41
CA TYR A 102 9.20 2.21 10.45
C TYR A 102 8.09 2.07 9.41
N LYS A 103 8.45 1.45 8.28
CA LYS A 103 7.54 1.17 7.18
C LYS A 103 7.82 -0.19 6.57
N LYS A 104 6.93 -0.66 5.69
CA LYS A 104 7.13 -1.95 5.02
C LYS A 104 8.45 -1.92 4.23
N PRO A 105 9.29 -2.98 4.27
CA PRO A 105 8.96 -4.34 4.70
C PRO A 105 9.19 -4.66 6.19
N ASP A 106 9.39 -3.66 7.06
CA ASP A 106 9.52 -3.91 8.50
C ASP A 106 8.22 -4.52 9.06
N PRO A 107 8.28 -5.71 9.70
CA PRO A 107 7.07 -6.41 10.17
C PRO A 107 6.30 -5.62 11.21
N ARG A 108 6.97 -4.75 11.97
CA ARG A 108 6.33 -3.93 13.01
C ARG A 108 5.27 -3.00 12.42
N HIS A 109 5.39 -2.59 11.16
CA HIS A 109 4.36 -1.78 10.53
C HIS A 109 3.04 -2.55 10.43
N LEU A 110 3.08 -3.81 9.97
CA LEU A 110 1.88 -4.65 9.87
C LEU A 110 1.34 -4.99 11.25
N LEU A 111 2.20 -5.40 12.19
CA LEU A 111 1.80 -5.76 13.55
C LEU A 111 1.10 -4.60 14.26
N ASP A 112 1.67 -3.40 14.22
CA ASP A 112 1.07 -2.23 14.88
C ASP A 112 -0.19 -1.73 14.17
N THR A 113 -0.28 -1.88 12.84
CA THR A 113 -1.53 -1.61 12.11
C THR A 113 -2.64 -2.54 12.58
N ILE A 114 -2.35 -3.83 12.78
CA ILE A 114 -3.32 -4.81 13.29
C ILE A 114 -3.77 -4.44 14.70
N ILE A 115 -2.83 -4.15 15.61
CA ILE A 115 -3.14 -3.75 16.98
C ILE A 115 -3.94 -2.44 17.02
N MET A 116 -3.56 -1.44 16.21
CA MET A 116 -4.29 -0.17 16.12
C MET A 116 -5.73 -0.35 15.60
N ALA A 117 -5.95 -1.34 14.73
CA ALA A 117 -7.28 -1.70 14.25
C ALA A 117 -8.12 -2.47 15.29
N GLY A 118 -7.52 -2.88 16.42
CA GLY A 118 -8.16 -3.74 17.42
C GLY A 118 -8.19 -5.22 17.02
N GLY A 119 -7.34 -5.63 16.07
CA GLY A 119 -7.21 -7.01 15.64
C GLY A 119 -6.18 -7.81 16.45
N ASP A 120 -6.15 -9.11 16.19
CA ASP A 120 -5.18 -10.06 16.75
C ASP A 120 -4.21 -10.52 15.63
N PRO A 121 -2.89 -10.28 15.75
CA PRO A 121 -1.89 -10.74 14.78
C PRO A 121 -1.92 -12.25 14.51
N ASP A 122 -2.28 -13.06 15.51
CA ASP A 122 -2.37 -14.53 15.37
C ASP A 122 -3.59 -14.94 14.52
N CYS A 123 -4.55 -14.03 14.34
CA CYS A 123 -5.76 -14.21 13.54
C CYS A 123 -5.83 -13.24 12.34
N ALA A 124 -4.68 -12.79 11.83
CA ALA A 124 -4.61 -11.83 10.72
C ALA A 124 -4.16 -12.48 9.40
N VAL A 125 -4.49 -11.81 8.29
CA VAL A 125 -3.98 -12.12 6.95
C VAL A 125 -3.63 -10.82 6.23
N MET A 126 -2.48 -10.77 5.58
CA MET A 126 -2.09 -9.65 4.71
C MET A 126 -2.64 -9.89 3.30
N ILE A 127 -3.20 -8.86 2.67
CA ILE A 127 -3.53 -8.86 1.24
C ILE A 127 -2.69 -7.78 0.57
N GLY A 128 -1.93 -8.15 -0.46
CA GLY A 128 -1.02 -7.23 -1.13
C GLY A 128 -0.63 -7.68 -2.53
N ASP A 129 0.08 -6.82 -3.25
CA ASP A 129 0.39 -7.01 -4.67
C ASP A 129 1.88 -6.95 -4.97
N SER A 130 2.71 -6.68 -3.96
CA SER A 130 4.14 -6.44 -4.15
C SER A 130 5.01 -7.29 -3.24
N ILE A 131 6.29 -7.40 -3.61
CA ILE A 131 7.33 -8.01 -2.76
C ILE A 131 7.38 -7.36 -1.38
N THR A 132 7.14 -6.06 -1.29
CA THR A 132 7.13 -5.33 -0.03
C THR A 132 6.04 -5.87 0.90
N ASP A 133 4.85 -6.18 0.39
CA ASP A 133 3.75 -6.74 1.19
C ASP A 133 4.05 -8.15 1.66
N ILE A 134 4.56 -8.98 0.74
CA ILE A 134 4.89 -10.39 1.01
C ILE A 134 6.02 -10.50 2.02
N ASP A 135 7.08 -9.70 1.86
CA ASP A 135 8.21 -9.69 2.80
C ASP A 135 7.78 -9.17 4.19
N THR A 136 6.88 -8.17 4.25
CA THR A 136 6.33 -7.68 5.52
C THR A 136 5.59 -8.78 6.26
N ALA A 137 4.69 -9.47 5.56
CA ALA A 137 3.86 -10.52 6.15
C ALA A 137 4.71 -11.72 6.60
N LYS A 138 5.66 -12.16 5.76
CA LYS A 138 6.62 -13.22 6.10
C LYS A 138 7.46 -12.87 7.32
N ALA A 139 8.00 -11.65 7.38
CA ALA A 139 8.77 -11.18 8.52
C ALA A 139 7.92 -11.08 9.81
N ALA A 140 6.61 -10.87 9.68
CA ALA A 140 5.67 -10.83 10.80
C ALA A 140 5.14 -12.22 11.19
N GLY A 141 5.43 -13.27 10.42
CA GLY A 141 4.83 -14.60 10.61
C GLY A 141 3.35 -14.68 10.24
N ILE A 142 2.84 -13.73 9.45
CA ILE A 142 1.43 -13.62 9.07
C ILE A 142 1.24 -14.16 7.64
N PRO A 143 0.18 -14.97 7.37
CA PRO A 143 -0.15 -15.41 6.02
C PRO A 143 -0.39 -14.24 5.06
N VAL A 144 -0.01 -14.42 3.79
CA VAL A 144 -0.20 -13.39 2.75
C VAL A 144 -0.92 -13.95 1.52
N ILE A 145 -2.01 -13.29 1.14
CA ILE A 145 -2.70 -13.49 -0.12
C ILE A 145 -2.18 -12.43 -1.10
N ALA A 146 -1.49 -12.88 -2.14
CA ALA A 146 -1.00 -12.00 -3.19
C ALA A 146 -2.03 -11.85 -4.32
N VAL A 147 -2.29 -10.63 -4.75
CA VAL A 147 -3.05 -10.35 -5.96
C VAL A 147 -2.11 -10.15 -7.15
N ASP A 148 -2.41 -10.74 -8.30
CA ASP A 148 -1.56 -10.66 -9.50
C ASP A 148 -1.88 -9.50 -10.44
N PHE A 149 -2.95 -8.76 -10.15
CA PHE A 149 -3.44 -7.62 -10.94
C PHE A 149 -2.97 -6.25 -10.43
N GLY A 150 -1.97 -6.21 -9.54
CA GLY A 150 -1.37 -4.98 -9.01
C GLY A 150 -0.02 -4.60 -9.64
N TYR A 151 0.86 -3.98 -8.86
CA TYR A 151 2.08 -3.28 -9.28
C TYR A 151 3.38 -4.01 -8.88
N SER A 152 3.48 -5.31 -9.16
CA SER A 152 4.71 -6.07 -8.93
C SER A 152 5.72 -5.92 -10.09
N ASP A 153 7.01 -5.84 -9.76
CA ASP A 153 8.11 -5.81 -10.75
C ASP A 153 8.35 -7.21 -11.40
N ARG A 154 7.81 -8.28 -10.80
CA ARG A 154 7.88 -9.68 -11.29
C ARG A 154 6.63 -10.46 -10.87
N PRO A 155 6.30 -11.62 -11.48
CA PRO A 155 5.12 -12.41 -11.09
C PRO A 155 5.09 -12.70 -9.59
N VAL A 156 3.96 -12.39 -8.93
CA VAL A 156 3.84 -12.53 -7.47
C VAL A 156 3.97 -13.99 -7.00
N ALA A 157 3.70 -14.96 -7.87
CA ALA A 157 3.92 -16.38 -7.59
C ALA A 157 5.40 -16.71 -7.31
N GLU A 158 6.35 -15.98 -7.92
CA GLU A 158 7.80 -16.14 -7.68
C GLU A 158 8.24 -15.58 -6.31
N LEU A 159 7.36 -14.87 -5.62
CA LEU A 159 7.60 -14.29 -4.30
C LEU A 159 7.17 -15.23 -3.17
N GLU A 160 6.65 -16.41 -3.51
CA GLU A 160 6.19 -17.46 -2.59
C GLU A 160 5.20 -16.93 -1.53
N PRO A 161 4.07 -16.31 -1.93
CA PRO A 161 3.00 -15.95 -0.99
C PRO A 161 2.29 -17.20 -0.48
N SER A 162 1.43 -17.06 0.53
CA SER A 162 0.62 -18.19 1.01
C SER A 162 -0.34 -18.68 -0.07
N ILE A 163 -1.01 -17.75 -0.76
CA ILE A 163 -1.92 -18.00 -1.89
C ILE A 163 -1.81 -16.85 -2.90
N VAL A 164 -2.04 -17.12 -4.18
CA VAL A 164 -2.23 -16.11 -5.24
C VAL A 164 -3.71 -16.11 -5.67
N ILE A 165 -4.30 -14.93 -5.82
CA ILE A 165 -5.63 -14.75 -6.42
C ILE A 165 -5.57 -13.83 -7.64
N SER A 166 -6.44 -14.10 -8.60
CA SER A 166 -6.54 -13.37 -9.88
C SER A 166 -7.94 -12.78 -10.06
N HIS A 167 -8.06 -11.80 -10.97
CA HIS A 167 -9.32 -11.13 -11.30
C HIS A 167 -9.91 -11.60 -12.62
#